data_AF-A0A7T4QRU3-F1
#
_entry.id   AF-A0A7T4QRU3-F1
#
_cell.length_a   1.000
_cell.length_b   1.000
_cell.length_c   1.000
_cell.angle_alpha   90.00
_cell.angle_beta   90.00
_cell.angle_gamma   90.00
#
_symmetry.space_group_name_H-M   'P 1'
#
loop_
_entity.id
_entity.type
_entity.pdbx_description
1 polymer ?
#
loop_
_entity_poly.entity_id
_entity_poly.type
_entity_poly.pdbx_seq_one_letter_code
_entity_poly.pdbx_strand_id
1 'polypeptide(L)'
;MKKLLLTLTAVAGLTFASQAQEFGFKKTDFIVEGNFSANTKNNKTAEKKENSFNFNPSVGYFVSDKVAVGLDFNFGNLKATDYSGTNDTYNKSSNFGVGAYGRYYFLDLGSRFKTYAQLAAGYQQRTGEVNNGTTTTDIPKVKGFGAGAGLGMNYFVTENIAINFGLTDLLSFGTAKEDGGKSSNEFNANINSFNNFFDTAKFGLTFKF
;
A
#
# COMPACT_ATOMS: atom_id res chain seq x y z
N MET A 1 -21.19 -18.01 39.39
CA MET A 1 -20.62 -16.65 39.23
C MET A 1 -19.88 -16.43 37.92
N LYS A 2 -18.98 -17.33 37.47
CA LYS A 2 -18.23 -17.14 36.19
C LYS A 2 -19.11 -17.11 34.93
N LYS A 3 -20.20 -17.89 34.89
CA LYS A 3 -21.13 -17.91 33.75
C LYS A 3 -21.96 -16.63 33.64
N LEU A 4 -22.37 -16.05 34.78
CA LEU A 4 -23.17 -14.81 34.83
C LEU A 4 -22.36 -13.60 34.37
N LEU A 5 -21.07 -13.55 34.71
CA LEU A 5 -20.16 -12.49 34.25
C LEU A 5 -20.01 -12.53 32.72
N LEU A 6 -19.85 -13.72 32.13
CA LEU A 6 -19.70 -13.89 30.69
C LEU A 6 -20.96 -13.48 29.90
N THR A 7 -22.16 -13.81 30.41
CA THR A 7 -23.41 -13.38 29.79
C THR A 7 -23.63 -11.87 29.95
N LEU A 8 -23.26 -11.29 31.09
CA LEU A 8 -23.39 -9.85 31.33
C LEU A 8 -22.41 -9.05 30.46
N THR A 9 -21.19 -9.55 30.25
CA THR A 9 -20.23 -8.96 29.30
C THR A 9 -20.70 -9.10 27.85
N ALA A 10 -21.31 -10.23 27.48
CA ALA A 10 -21.89 -10.43 26.15
C ALA A 10 -23.09 -9.49 25.91
N VAL A 11 -23.98 -9.33 26.89
CA VAL A 11 -25.14 -8.43 26.79
C VAL A 11 -24.69 -6.96 26.80
N ALA A 12 -23.74 -6.59 27.66
CA ALA A 12 -23.15 -5.25 27.65
C ALA A 12 -22.48 -4.95 26.30
N GLY A 13 -21.70 -5.89 25.74
CA GLY A 13 -21.07 -5.77 24.43
C GLY A 13 -22.07 -5.61 23.28
N LEU A 14 -23.25 -6.23 23.36
CA LEU A 14 -24.33 -6.06 22.40
C LEU A 14 -25.06 -4.70 22.55
N THR A 15 -25.18 -4.17 23.77
CA THR A 15 -25.80 -2.85 24.00
C THR A 15 -24.91 -1.67 23.59
N PHE A 16 -23.58 -1.83 23.56
CA PHE A 16 -22.68 -0.80 23.00
C PHE A 16 -22.69 -0.79 21.46
N ALA A 17 -23.15 -1.87 20.82
CA ALA A 17 -23.29 -1.95 19.36
C ALA A 17 -24.57 -1.29 18.82
N SER A 18 -25.49 -0.84 19.70
CA SER A 18 -26.77 -0.24 19.30
C SER A 18 -26.81 1.29 19.32
N GLN A 19 -25.71 1.96 19.68
CA GLN A 19 -25.56 3.38 19.33
C GLN A 19 -25.33 3.45 17.83
N ALA A 20 -26.09 4.28 17.11
CA ALA A 20 -25.91 4.51 15.69
C ALA A 20 -24.52 5.11 15.45
N GLN A 21 -23.50 4.26 15.30
CA GLN A 21 -22.13 4.69 15.07
C GLN A 21 -22.07 5.40 13.72
N GLU A 22 -21.55 6.63 13.75
CA GLU A 22 -21.46 7.46 12.56
C GLU A 22 -20.15 7.12 11.85
N PHE A 23 -20.23 6.13 10.95
CA PHE A 23 -19.08 5.68 10.17
C PHE A 23 -18.77 6.64 9.03
N GLY A 24 -17.52 7.11 8.98
CA GLY A 24 -17.06 8.02 7.94
C GLY A 24 -15.98 8.96 8.45
N PHE A 25 -15.68 9.92 7.58
CA PHE A 25 -14.69 10.95 7.81
C PHE A 25 -15.38 12.31 7.88
N LYS A 26 -14.81 13.22 8.68
CA LYS A 26 -15.27 14.58 8.87
C LYS A 26 -14.12 15.53 8.65
N LYS A 27 -14.44 16.78 8.36
CA LYS A 27 -13.45 17.86 8.37
C LYS A 27 -12.69 17.83 9.70
N THR A 28 -11.38 18.04 9.63
CA THR A 28 -10.42 17.99 10.73
C THR A 28 -10.00 16.62 11.22
N ASP A 29 -10.60 15.53 10.73
CA ASP A 29 -10.13 14.19 11.03
C ASP A 29 -8.69 14.01 10.52
N PHE A 30 -7.88 13.34 11.33
CA PHE A 30 -6.56 12.87 10.94
C PHE A 30 -6.61 11.38 10.66
N ILE A 31 -5.96 10.94 9.58
CA ILE A 31 -5.81 9.53 9.27
C ILE A 31 -4.35 9.11 9.26
N VAL A 32 -4.11 7.92 9.78
CA VAL A 32 -2.85 7.18 9.62
C VAL A 32 -3.20 5.86 8.95
N GLU A 33 -2.66 5.62 7.77
CA GLU A 33 -2.97 4.46 6.96
C GLU A 33 -1.70 3.72 6.57
N GLY A 34 -1.72 2.39 6.62
CA GLY A 34 -0.58 1.57 6.25
C GLY A 34 -1.00 0.34 5.47
N ASN A 35 -0.41 0.16 4.28
CA ASN A 35 -0.56 -1.06 3.50
C ASN A 35 0.71 -1.90 3.60
N PHE A 36 0.55 -3.22 3.74
CA PHE A 36 1.65 -4.14 3.95
C PHE A 36 1.51 -5.36 3.04
N SER A 37 2.61 -5.77 2.41
CA SER A 37 2.67 -7.02 1.65
C SER A 37 4.00 -7.71 1.87
N ALA A 38 3.97 -9.01 2.15
CA ALA A 38 5.15 -9.87 2.16
C ALA A 38 4.83 -11.14 1.37
N ASN A 39 5.72 -11.52 0.46
CA ASN A 39 5.56 -12.72 -0.35
C ASN A 39 6.88 -13.49 -0.41
N THR A 40 6.79 -14.81 -0.31
CA THR A 40 7.91 -15.72 -0.58
C THR A 40 7.46 -16.74 -1.61
N LYS A 41 8.19 -16.85 -2.72
CA LYS A 41 7.99 -17.87 -3.74
C LYS A 41 9.25 -18.71 -3.85
N ASN A 42 9.13 -20.02 -3.60
CA ASN A 42 10.23 -20.96 -3.74
C ASN A 42 9.90 -21.99 -4.83
N ASN A 43 10.56 -21.88 -5.98
CA ASN A 43 10.47 -22.85 -7.07
C ASN A 43 11.64 -23.83 -6.96
N LYS A 44 11.36 -25.02 -6.42
CA LYS A 44 12.37 -26.07 -6.25
C LYS A 44 12.86 -26.67 -7.57
N THR A 45 12.02 -26.70 -8.61
CA THR A 45 12.40 -27.24 -9.93
C THR A 45 13.36 -26.31 -10.65
N ALA A 46 13.14 -25.01 -10.56
CA ALA A 46 14.02 -23.99 -11.12
C ALA A 46 15.12 -23.53 -10.15
N GLU A 47 15.16 -24.10 -8.95
CA GLU A 47 16.11 -23.75 -7.87
C GLU A 47 16.20 -22.25 -7.59
N LYS A 48 15.03 -21.59 -7.56
CA LYS A 48 14.89 -20.14 -7.41
C LYS A 48 13.98 -19.78 -6.25
N LYS A 49 14.44 -18.87 -5.40
CA LYS A 49 13.68 -18.31 -4.28
C LYS A 49 13.57 -16.80 -4.40
N GLU A 50 12.34 -16.29 -4.44
CA GLU A 50 12.05 -14.87 -4.42
C GLU A 50 11.39 -14.50 -3.10
N ASN A 51 11.85 -13.41 -2.48
CA ASN A 51 11.21 -12.81 -1.32
C ASN A 51 10.96 -11.34 -1.64
N SER A 52 9.75 -10.88 -1.38
CA SER A 52 9.38 -9.47 -1.51
C SER A 52 8.68 -8.97 -0.26
N PHE A 53 8.93 -7.71 0.04
CA PHE A 53 8.36 -6.98 1.15
C PHE A 53 8.03 -5.58 0.67
N ASN A 54 6.84 -5.09 0.97
CA ASN A 54 6.49 -3.68 0.79
C ASN A 54 5.68 -3.19 1.97
N PHE A 55 5.97 -1.97 2.38
CA PHE A 55 5.25 -1.22 3.39
C PHE A 55 5.00 0.20 2.87
N ASN A 56 3.75 0.62 2.90
CA ASN A 56 3.29 1.90 2.40
C ASN A 56 2.51 2.64 3.50
N PRO A 57 3.19 3.30 4.44
CA PRO A 57 2.52 4.16 5.41
C PRO A 57 2.17 5.51 4.78
N SER A 58 1.12 6.13 5.30
CA SER A 58 0.63 7.43 4.89
C SER A 58 -0.07 8.12 6.06
N VAL A 59 -0.08 9.44 5.99
CA VAL A 59 -0.81 10.29 6.93
C VAL A 59 -1.61 11.30 6.14
N GLY A 60 -2.84 11.57 6.58
CA GLY A 60 -3.74 12.48 5.90
C GLY A 60 -4.55 13.34 6.86
N TYR A 61 -4.99 14.48 6.36
CA TYR A 61 -5.83 15.44 7.06
C TYR A 61 -7.03 15.81 6.21
N PHE A 62 -8.23 15.73 6.78
CA PHE A 62 -9.47 16.08 6.10
C PHE A 62 -9.70 17.60 6.12
N VAL A 63 -9.51 18.25 4.98
CA VAL A 63 -9.78 19.69 4.80
C VAL A 63 -11.28 19.97 4.60
N SER A 64 -12.06 18.94 4.29
CA SER A 64 -13.53 18.92 4.28
C SER A 64 -14.02 17.51 4.61
N ASP A 65 -15.32 17.32 4.75
CA ASP A 65 -15.92 16.00 5.03
C ASP A 65 -15.67 14.96 3.92
N LYS A 66 -15.19 15.38 2.74
CA LYS A 66 -14.95 14.51 1.58
C LYS A 66 -13.54 14.60 1.01
N VAL A 67 -12.72 15.56 1.43
CA VAL A 67 -11.39 15.79 0.85
C VAL A 67 -10.33 15.66 1.93
N ALA A 68 -9.38 14.76 1.70
CA ALA A 68 -8.17 14.64 2.48
C ALA A 68 -6.94 15.01 1.64
N VAL A 69 -5.95 15.61 2.28
CA VAL A 69 -4.60 15.80 1.72
C VAL A 69 -3.61 15.13 2.65
N GLY A 70 -2.53 14.59 2.11
CA GLY A 70 -1.62 13.81 2.92
C GLY A 70 -0.26 13.58 2.30
N LEU A 71 0.57 12.89 3.07
CA LEU A 71 1.88 12.40 2.67
C LEU A 71 1.86 10.88 2.68
N ASP A 72 2.51 10.28 1.70
CA ASP A 72 2.70 8.85 1.60
C ASP A 72 4.18 8.51 1.50
N PHE A 73 4.52 7.32 1.97
CA PHE A 73 5.86 6.78 1.89
C PHE A 73 5.79 5.37 1.31
N ASN A 74 6.88 4.96 0.69
CA ASN A 74 7.05 3.61 0.19
C ASN A 74 8.39 3.07 0.65
N PHE A 75 8.36 1.88 1.25
CA PHE A 75 9.54 1.11 1.57
C PHE A 75 9.34 -0.29 1.01
N GLY A 76 10.32 -0.79 0.29
CA GLY A 76 10.23 -2.14 -0.23
C GLY A 76 11.58 -2.78 -0.39
N ASN A 77 11.57 -4.11 -0.34
CA ASN A 77 12.73 -4.93 -0.62
C ASN A 77 12.30 -6.11 -1.48
N LEU A 78 13.12 -6.45 -2.46
CA LEU A 78 12.98 -7.65 -3.24
C LEU A 78 14.33 -8.34 -3.32
N LYS A 79 14.37 -9.64 -3.01
CA LYS A 79 15.55 -10.48 -3.16
C LYS A 79 15.18 -11.75 -3.92
N ALA A 80 15.80 -11.94 -5.07
CA ALA A 80 15.74 -13.16 -5.85
C ALA A 80 17.08 -13.89 -5.73
N THR A 81 17.04 -15.14 -5.25
CA THR A 81 18.19 -16.04 -5.10
C THR A 81 18.04 -17.19 -6.07
N ASP A 82 19.12 -17.50 -6.79
CA ASP A 82 19.26 -18.70 -7.61
C ASP A 82 20.33 -19.58 -6.95
N TYR A 83 19.92 -20.78 -6.54
CA TYR A 83 20.73 -21.76 -5.82
C TYR A 83 20.98 -23.02 -6.66
N SER A 84 20.88 -22.92 -8.00
CA SER A 84 21.17 -24.02 -8.92
C SER A 84 22.66 -24.30 -9.12
N GLY A 85 23.51 -23.33 -8.81
CA GLY A 85 24.95 -23.42 -8.94
C GLY A 85 25.65 -24.00 -7.70
N THR A 86 26.97 -24.16 -7.78
CA THR A 86 27.80 -24.54 -6.62
C THR A 86 27.74 -23.51 -5.49
N ASN A 87 27.62 -22.23 -5.86
CA ASN A 87 27.41 -21.11 -4.94
C ASN A 87 26.13 -20.38 -5.33
N ASP A 88 25.34 -20.02 -4.31
CA ASP A 88 24.13 -19.22 -4.51
C ASP A 88 24.46 -17.85 -5.11
N THR A 89 23.66 -17.44 -6.09
CA THR A 89 23.67 -16.08 -6.63
C THR A 89 22.42 -15.33 -6.19
N TYR A 90 22.47 -14.00 -6.11
CA TYR A 90 21.27 -13.23 -5.82
C TYR A 90 21.28 -11.84 -6.43
N ASN A 91 20.07 -11.35 -6.72
CA ASN A 91 19.79 -9.96 -7.01
C ASN A 91 18.92 -9.41 -5.88
N LYS A 92 19.31 -8.30 -5.28
CA LYS A 92 18.53 -7.62 -4.25
C LYS A 92 18.33 -6.17 -4.64
N SER A 93 17.12 -5.67 -4.42
CA SER A 93 16.79 -4.26 -4.57
C SER A 93 16.01 -3.77 -3.37
N SER A 94 16.23 -2.51 -3.02
CA SER A 94 15.47 -1.78 -2.01
C SER A 94 14.92 -0.51 -2.63
N ASN A 95 13.68 -0.18 -2.32
CA ASN A 95 13.08 1.11 -2.68
C ASN A 95 12.85 1.96 -1.44
N PHE A 96 12.90 3.27 -1.66
CA PHE A 96 12.38 4.28 -0.76
C PHE A 96 11.66 5.34 -1.57
N GLY A 97 10.47 5.73 -1.17
CA GLY A 97 9.71 6.79 -1.80
C GLY A 97 9.02 7.69 -0.78
N VAL A 98 8.80 8.93 -1.19
CA VAL A 98 8.01 9.93 -0.46
C VAL A 98 7.16 10.70 -1.47
N GLY A 99 5.89 10.89 -1.14
CA GLY A 99 4.91 11.53 -1.98
C GLY A 99 3.93 12.37 -1.18
N ALA A 100 3.17 13.17 -1.92
CA ALA A 100 1.99 13.84 -1.41
C ALA A 100 0.79 13.42 -2.25
N TYR A 101 -0.38 13.40 -1.62
CA TYR A 101 -1.61 13.02 -2.27
C TYR A 101 -2.79 13.91 -1.89
N GLY A 102 -3.77 13.97 -2.78
CA GLY A 102 -5.12 14.47 -2.53
C GLY A 102 -6.13 13.36 -2.79
N ARG A 103 -7.05 13.15 -1.84
CA ARG A 103 -8.03 12.06 -1.86
C ARG A 103 -9.44 12.66 -1.75
N TYR A 104 -10.33 12.29 -2.67
CA TYR A 104 -11.73 12.71 -2.68
C TYR A 104 -12.66 11.51 -2.51
N TYR A 105 -13.46 11.52 -1.46
CA TYR A 105 -14.49 10.53 -1.16
C TYR A 105 -15.79 10.91 -1.89
N PHE A 106 -16.12 10.14 -2.92
CA PHE A 106 -17.19 10.49 -3.86
C PHE A 106 -18.46 9.66 -3.68
N LEU A 107 -18.37 8.48 -3.06
CA LEU A 107 -19.51 7.58 -2.92
C LEU A 107 -19.44 6.76 -1.63
N ASP A 108 -20.56 6.77 -0.93
CA ASP A 108 -20.81 5.99 0.28
C ASP A 108 -21.69 4.79 -0.08
N LEU A 109 -21.18 3.57 0.15
CA LEU A 109 -21.90 2.33 -0.12
C LEU A 109 -22.47 1.76 1.19
N GLY A 110 -23.61 2.29 1.60
CA GLY A 110 -24.15 2.05 2.94
C GLY A 110 -23.39 2.84 4.01
N SER A 111 -23.50 2.41 5.27
CA SER A 111 -22.91 3.18 6.38
C SER A 111 -21.38 3.03 6.46
N ARG A 112 -20.85 1.83 6.21
CA ARG A 112 -19.45 1.47 6.52
C ARG A 112 -18.47 1.56 5.35
N PHE A 113 -18.93 1.54 4.11
CA PHE A 113 -18.04 1.61 2.95
C PHE A 113 -17.94 3.04 2.43
N LYS A 114 -16.71 3.55 2.37
CA LYS A 114 -16.37 4.87 1.81
C LYS A 114 -15.42 4.67 0.64
N THR A 115 -15.80 5.10 -0.55
CA THR A 115 -14.95 4.95 -1.75
C THR A 115 -14.32 6.29 -2.12
N TYR A 116 -13.11 6.24 -2.66
CA TYR A 116 -12.34 7.44 -2.97
C TYR A 116 -11.58 7.34 -4.28
N ALA A 117 -11.36 8.51 -4.88
CA ALA A 117 -10.36 8.73 -5.91
C ALA A 117 -9.16 9.44 -5.29
N GLN A 118 -7.95 9.09 -5.71
CA GLN A 118 -6.72 9.68 -5.19
C GLN A 118 -5.83 10.13 -6.34
N LEU A 119 -5.29 11.34 -6.22
CA LEU A 119 -4.17 11.83 -7.02
C LEU A 119 -2.94 11.88 -6.13
N ALA A 120 -1.81 11.36 -6.59
CA ALA A 120 -0.56 11.37 -5.85
C ALA A 120 0.60 11.77 -6.76
N ALA A 121 1.60 12.43 -6.20
CA ALA A 121 2.87 12.68 -6.87
C ALA A 121 4.02 12.59 -5.87
N GLY A 122 5.16 12.09 -6.31
CA GLY A 122 6.26 11.83 -5.40
C GLY A 122 7.58 11.53 -6.07
N TYR A 123 8.59 11.37 -5.22
CA TYR A 123 9.93 10.97 -5.56
C TYR A 123 10.19 9.54 -5.05
N GLN A 124 10.91 8.76 -5.84
CA GLN A 124 11.38 7.44 -5.47
C GLN A 124 12.86 7.26 -5.79
N GLN A 125 13.51 6.44 -4.98
CA GLN A 125 14.85 5.94 -5.22
C GLN A 125 14.89 4.43 -5.07
N ARG A 126 15.70 3.78 -5.90
CA ARG A 126 16.00 2.35 -5.83
C ARG A 126 17.50 2.14 -5.76
N THR A 127 17.92 1.32 -4.82
CA THR A 127 19.29 0.82 -4.71
C THR A 127 19.26 -0.70 -4.79
N GLY A 128 20.42 -1.33 -4.94
CA GLY A 128 20.49 -2.78 -4.95
C GLY A 128 21.91 -3.29 -5.04
N GLU A 129 22.03 -4.60 -4.99
CA GLU A 129 23.27 -5.34 -5.02
C GLU A 129 23.05 -6.65 -5.78
N VAL A 130 24.08 -7.08 -6.51
CA VAL A 130 24.11 -8.36 -7.22
C VAL A 130 25.27 -9.17 -6.69
N ASN A 131 25.01 -10.44 -6.39
CA ASN A 131 26.04 -11.42 -6.05
C ASN A 131 26.07 -12.52 -7.10
N ASN A 132 27.25 -12.73 -7.70
CA ASN A 132 27.47 -13.72 -8.76
C ASN A 132 28.06 -15.04 -8.22
N GLY A 133 27.83 -15.36 -6.95
CA GLY A 133 28.30 -16.58 -6.27
C GLY A 133 29.71 -16.47 -5.69
N THR A 134 30.43 -15.37 -5.94
CA THR A 134 31.81 -15.16 -5.44
C THR A 134 32.03 -13.76 -4.88
N THR A 135 31.41 -12.76 -5.50
CA THR A 135 31.53 -11.35 -5.15
C THR A 135 30.15 -10.70 -5.16
N THR A 136 29.97 -9.69 -4.30
CA THR A 136 28.80 -8.81 -4.29
C THR A 136 29.20 -7.44 -4.83
N THR A 137 28.38 -6.85 -5.69
CA THR A 137 28.60 -5.52 -6.27
C THR A 137 27.31 -4.72 -6.23
N ASP A 138 27.39 -3.43 -5.88
CA ASP A 138 26.25 -2.53 -5.87
C ASP A 138 25.80 -2.19 -7.30
N ILE A 139 24.49 -2.11 -7.52
CA ILE A 139 23.93 -1.61 -8.79
C ILE A 139 23.82 -0.09 -8.75
N PRO A 140 23.92 0.60 -9.91
CA PRO A 140 23.68 2.04 -9.98
C PRO A 140 22.35 2.43 -9.36
N LYS A 141 22.40 3.46 -8.53
CA LYS A 141 21.21 4.01 -7.89
C LYS A 141 20.29 4.60 -8.96
N VAL A 142 19.01 4.28 -8.87
CA VAL A 142 17.97 4.81 -9.75
C VAL A 142 17.12 5.79 -8.98
N LYS A 143 16.83 6.95 -9.57
CA LYS A 143 16.02 8.01 -8.98
C LYS A 143 14.91 8.40 -9.94
N GLY A 144 13.76 8.78 -9.43
CA GLY A 144 12.61 9.04 -10.27
C GLY A 144 11.56 9.90 -9.61
N PHE A 145 10.78 10.59 -10.43
CA PHE A 145 9.55 11.25 -10.02
C PHE A 145 8.38 10.57 -10.70
N GLY A 146 7.24 10.52 -10.02
CA GLY A 146 6.01 10.01 -10.60
C GLY A 146 4.78 10.77 -10.13
N ALA A 147 3.73 10.65 -10.91
CA ALA A 147 2.40 11.10 -10.54
C ALA A 147 1.37 10.05 -11.00
N GLY A 148 0.28 9.91 -10.27
CA GLY A 148 -0.73 8.91 -10.58
C GLY A 148 -2.11 9.27 -10.06
N ALA A 149 -3.11 8.63 -10.65
CA ALA A 149 -4.50 8.70 -10.26
C ALA A 149 -5.03 7.29 -10.06
N GLY A 150 -5.69 7.02 -8.95
CA GLY A 150 -6.20 5.69 -8.60
C GLY A 150 -7.50 5.73 -7.82
N LEU A 151 -8.11 4.55 -7.66
CA LEU A 151 -9.31 4.34 -6.86
C LEU A 151 -9.03 3.45 -5.66
N GLY A 152 -9.75 3.68 -4.57
CA GLY A 152 -9.70 2.84 -3.39
C GLY A 152 -10.99 2.91 -2.58
N MET A 153 -11.04 2.12 -1.52
CA MET A 153 -12.16 2.09 -0.60
C MET A 153 -11.73 1.78 0.82
N ASN A 154 -12.46 2.33 1.78
CA ASN A 154 -12.34 2.03 3.20
C ASN A 154 -13.60 1.32 3.70
N TYR A 155 -13.43 0.26 4.48
CA TYR A 155 -14.49 -0.42 5.20
C TYR A 155 -14.32 -0.22 6.70
N PHE A 156 -15.21 0.55 7.33
CA PHE A 156 -15.16 0.82 8.77
C PHE A 156 -15.55 -0.43 9.59
N VAL A 157 -14.58 -0.96 10.32
CA VAL A 157 -14.77 -2.01 11.32
C VAL A 157 -15.30 -1.40 12.61
N THR A 158 -14.72 -0.27 13.01
CA THR A 158 -15.17 0.61 14.11
C THR A 158 -15.22 2.06 13.60
N GLU A 159 -15.68 3.03 14.39
CA GLU A 159 -15.66 4.45 14.00
C GLU A 159 -14.26 5.01 13.73
N ASN A 160 -13.22 4.42 14.33
CA ASN A 160 -11.84 4.88 14.24
C ASN A 160 -10.92 3.94 13.46
N ILE A 161 -11.39 2.74 13.10
CA ILE A 161 -10.58 1.74 12.39
C ILE A 161 -11.32 1.30 11.15
N ALA A 162 -10.72 1.52 10.00
CA ALA A 162 -11.18 1.01 8.73
C ALA A 162 -10.12 0.11 8.08
N ILE A 163 -10.58 -0.88 7.35
CA ILE A 163 -9.74 -1.61 6.40
C ILE A 163 -9.64 -0.78 5.13
N ASN A 164 -8.43 -0.58 4.63
CA ASN A 164 -8.17 0.08 3.35
C ASN A 164 -7.95 -0.97 2.24
N PHE A 165 -8.57 -0.73 1.10
CA PHE A 165 -8.36 -1.47 -0.13
C PHE A 165 -7.99 -0.49 -1.24
N GLY A 166 -6.72 -0.51 -1.67
CA GLY A 166 -6.30 0.15 -2.91
C GLY A 166 -6.60 -0.77 -4.09
N LEU A 167 -7.43 -0.32 -5.05
CA LEU A 167 -7.94 -1.19 -6.12
C LEU A 167 -6.98 -1.26 -7.31
N THR A 168 -6.58 -0.11 -7.88
CA THR A 168 -5.58 0.02 -8.97
C THR A 168 -5.35 1.49 -9.32
N ASP A 169 -4.14 1.80 -9.81
CA ASP A 169 -3.85 3.07 -10.47
C ASP A 169 -4.48 3.07 -11.87
N LEU A 170 -5.41 4.00 -12.10
CA LEU A 170 -6.04 4.21 -13.40
C LEU A 170 -5.09 4.88 -14.39
N LEU A 171 -4.30 5.83 -13.90
CA LEU A 171 -3.30 6.56 -14.68
C LEU A 171 -2.02 6.64 -13.85
N SER A 172 -0.87 6.47 -14.49
CA SER A 172 0.41 6.79 -13.88
C SER A 172 1.38 7.33 -14.91
N PHE A 173 2.23 8.24 -14.46
CA PHE A 173 3.38 8.75 -15.18
C PHE A 173 4.60 8.64 -14.27
N GLY A 174 5.71 8.17 -14.81
CA GLY A 174 6.95 8.00 -14.06
C GLY A 174 8.16 8.36 -14.90
N THR A 175 9.18 8.86 -14.22
CA THR A 175 10.52 9.06 -14.76
C THR A 175 11.48 8.20 -13.94
N ALA A 176 12.49 7.63 -14.59
CA ALA A 176 13.55 6.89 -13.92
C ALA A 176 14.89 7.25 -14.57
N LYS A 177 15.87 7.57 -13.74
CA LYS A 177 17.22 7.89 -14.17
C LYS A 177 18.21 7.13 -13.30
N GLU A 178 19.04 6.33 -13.94
CA GLU A 178 20.18 5.68 -13.31
C GLU A 178 21.34 6.66 -13.16
N ASP A 179 22.09 6.58 -12.06
CA ASP A 179 23.28 7.40 -11.87
C ASP A 179 24.31 7.13 -13.00
N GLY A 180 24.63 8.16 -13.78
CA GLY A 180 25.47 8.08 -14.98
C GLY A 180 24.73 7.70 -16.27
N GLY A 181 23.43 7.41 -16.21
CA GLY A 181 22.61 6.98 -17.33
C GLY A 181 21.70 8.07 -17.92
N LYS A 182 20.96 7.68 -18.98
CA LYS A 182 19.88 8.48 -19.56
C LYS A 182 18.57 8.27 -18.78
N SER A 183 17.70 9.27 -18.80
CA SER A 183 16.36 9.14 -18.22
C SER A 183 15.45 8.33 -19.14
N SER A 184 14.60 7.49 -18.56
CA SER A 184 13.43 6.87 -19.20
C SER A 184 12.15 7.44 -18.59
N ASN A 185 11.09 7.48 -19.40
CA ASN A 185 9.77 7.92 -18.98
C ASN A 185 8.75 6.85 -19.34
N GLU A 186 7.72 6.71 -18.53
CA GLU A 186 6.65 5.74 -18.72
C GLU A 186 5.31 6.40 -18.42
N PHE A 187 4.31 6.12 -19.26
CA PHE A 187 2.93 6.50 -19.03
C PHE A 187 2.06 5.27 -19.15
N ASN A 188 1.22 5.04 -18.15
CA ASN A 188 0.29 3.94 -18.10
C ASN A 188 -1.13 4.46 -17.94
N ALA A 189 -2.06 3.85 -18.67
CA ALA A 189 -3.49 4.07 -18.52
C ALA A 189 -4.21 2.72 -18.47
N ASN A 190 -4.72 2.37 -17.29
CA ASN A 190 -5.47 1.14 -17.03
C ASN A 190 -6.98 1.36 -17.18
N ILE A 191 -7.38 2.17 -18.15
CA ILE A 191 -8.79 2.43 -18.46
C ILE A 191 -9.30 1.21 -19.23
N ASN A 192 -10.41 0.61 -18.75
CA ASN A 192 -11.00 -0.58 -19.36
C ASN A 192 -10.16 -1.87 -19.21
N SER A 193 -9.37 -1.98 -18.13
CA SER A 193 -8.76 -3.25 -17.75
C SER A 193 -9.81 -4.16 -17.08
N PHE A 194 -10.12 -5.28 -17.72
CA PHE A 194 -11.11 -6.27 -17.24
C PHE A 194 -10.51 -7.32 -16.30
N ASN A 195 -9.25 -7.15 -15.89
CA ASN A 195 -8.64 -8.04 -14.92
C ASN A 195 -9.33 -7.88 -13.57
N ASN A 196 -9.38 -8.96 -12.79
CA ASN A 196 -9.94 -8.93 -11.44
C ASN A 196 -9.14 -7.95 -10.57
N PHE A 197 -9.72 -6.80 -10.26
CA PHE A 197 -9.07 -5.76 -9.45
C PHE A 197 -8.77 -6.21 -8.01
N PHE A 198 -9.35 -7.34 -7.57
CA PHE A 198 -8.99 -7.96 -6.30
C PHE A 198 -7.65 -8.72 -6.34
N ASP A 199 -7.13 -9.11 -7.51
CA ASP A 199 -5.85 -9.83 -7.61
C ASP A 199 -4.66 -8.92 -7.29
N THR A 200 -4.84 -7.61 -7.47
CA THR A 200 -3.84 -6.57 -7.18
C THR A 200 -4.17 -5.74 -5.94
N ALA A 201 -5.26 -6.06 -5.25
CA ALA A 201 -5.73 -5.27 -4.13
C ALA A 201 -4.68 -5.27 -3.00
N LYS A 202 -4.30 -4.07 -2.55
CA LYS A 202 -3.44 -3.91 -1.39
C LYS A 202 -4.32 -3.74 -0.16
N PHE A 203 -4.14 -4.63 0.81
CA PHE A 203 -4.80 -4.55 2.11
C PHE A 203 -4.00 -3.66 3.05
N GLY A 204 -4.71 -2.77 3.74
CA GLY A 204 -4.15 -1.93 4.78
C GLY A 204 -5.14 -1.64 5.90
N LEU A 205 -4.65 -1.00 6.94
CA LEU A 205 -5.48 -0.45 8.02
C LEU A 205 -5.39 1.07 8.00
N THR A 206 -6.52 1.72 8.22
CA THR A 206 -6.66 3.16 8.39
C THR A 206 -7.17 3.42 9.81
N PHE A 207 -6.39 4.19 10.56
CA PHE A 207 -6.77 4.71 11.86
C PHE A 207 -7.21 6.16 11.69
N LYS A 208 -8.35 6.52 12.27
CA LYS A 208 -8.95 7.85 12.22
C LYS A 208 -8.97 8.46 13.63
N PHE A 209 -8.51 9.69 13.75
CA PHE A 209 -8.41 10.47 14.98
C PHE A 209 -9.20 11.76 14.86
#